data_AF-A0A968MBU1-F1
#
_entry.id   AF-A0A968MBU1-F1
#
_cell.length_a   1.000
_cell.length_b   1.000
_cell.length_c   1.000
_cell.angle_alpha   90.00
_cell.angle_beta   90.00
_cell.angle_gamma   90.00
#
_symmetry.space_group_name_H-M   'P 1'
#
loop_
_entity.id
_entity.type
_entity.pdbx_description
1 polymer ?
#
loop_
_entity_poly.entity_id
_entity_poly.type
_entity_poly.pdbx_seq_one_letter_code
_entity_poly.pdbx_strand_id
1 'polypeptide(L)'
;MFARFGAKKTPTAKTARQDAKTGQKSQDGAFELMEKRIAQIHYYFRNADLSPEVRQVMTYRKLMELDYFTPQAAKELLRQWNHGDKSIP
;
A
#
# COMPACT_ATOMS: atom_id res chain seq x y z
N MET A 1 32.43 7.94 52.55
CA MET A 1 32.49 8.53 51.18
C MET A 1 31.45 7.78 50.34
N PHE A 2 30.32 8.41 49.99
CA PHE A 2 29.23 7.77 49.23
C PHE A 2 29.29 8.19 47.75
N ALA A 3 29.51 7.24 46.85
CA ALA A 3 29.45 7.48 45.40
C ALA A 3 28.04 7.20 44.88
N ARG A 4 27.52 8.19 44.14
CA ARG A 4 26.13 8.40 43.74
C ARG A 4 25.70 7.39 42.67
N PHE A 5 24.51 6.85 42.84
CA PHE A 5 23.78 6.05 41.86
C PHE A 5 23.70 6.76 40.50
N GLY A 6 24.17 6.12 39.44
CA GLY A 6 23.98 6.54 38.06
C GLY A 6 22.50 6.43 37.68
N ALA A 7 21.82 7.57 37.63
CA ALA A 7 20.45 7.66 37.15
C ALA A 7 20.36 7.15 35.71
N LYS A 8 19.49 6.16 35.49
CA LYS A 8 19.12 5.64 34.18
C LYS A 8 18.70 6.80 33.29
N LYS A 9 19.35 6.97 32.15
CA LYS A 9 18.90 7.86 31.07
C LYS A 9 17.55 7.35 30.58
N THR A 10 16.46 7.90 31.12
CA THR A 10 15.13 7.77 30.54
C THR A 10 15.13 8.53 29.21
N PRO A 11 14.83 7.88 28.07
CA PRO A 11 14.59 8.62 26.84
C PRO A 11 13.37 9.52 27.07
N THR A 12 13.62 10.81 27.13
CA THR A 12 12.60 11.85 27.29
C THR A 12 11.57 11.72 26.17
N ALA A 13 10.29 11.60 26.54
CA ALA A 13 9.12 11.47 25.66
C ALA A 13 8.96 12.57 24.58
N LYS A 14 9.82 13.59 24.59
CA LYS A 14 9.88 14.65 23.57
C LYS A 14 10.53 14.18 22.27
N THR A 15 11.47 13.23 22.31
CA THR A 15 12.10 12.69 21.09
C THR A 15 11.15 11.75 20.34
N ALA A 16 10.42 10.89 21.04
CA ALA A 16 9.47 9.93 20.43
C ALA A 16 8.31 10.59 19.65
N ARG A 17 7.93 11.83 20.00
CA ARG A 17 6.86 12.55 19.29
C ARG A 17 7.30 13.17 17.96
N GLN A 18 8.60 13.44 17.78
CA GLN A 18 9.11 13.97 16.51
C GLN A 18 9.27 12.87 15.47
N ASP A 19 9.72 11.68 15.87
CA ASP A 19 9.80 10.52 14.97
C ASP A 19 8.42 10.03 14.50
N ALA A 20 7.41 10.09 15.36
CA ALA A 20 6.02 9.71 15.00
C ALA A 20 5.42 10.61 13.90
N LYS A 21 5.72 11.92 13.91
CA LYS A 21 5.22 12.87 12.90
C LYS A 21 5.91 12.71 11.54
N THR A 22 7.16 12.26 11.51
CA THR A 22 7.91 12.01 10.28
C THR A 22 7.58 10.64 9.69
N GLY A 23 7.30 9.64 10.53
CA GLY A 23 6.81 8.33 10.12
C GLY A 23 5.42 8.38 9.47
N GLN A 24 4.48 9.16 10.02
CA GLN A 24 3.14 9.31 9.45
C GLN A 24 3.14 9.91 8.05
N LYS A 25 3.87 11.01 7.81
CA LYS A 25 3.97 11.61 6.46
C LYS A 25 4.58 10.68 5.42
N SER A 26 5.51 9.83 5.84
CA SER A 26 6.17 8.86 4.96
C SER A 26 5.26 7.68 4.61
N GLN A 27 4.40 7.28 5.56
CA GLN A 27 3.41 6.22 5.38
C GLN A 27 2.24 6.68 4.51
N ASP A 28 1.75 7.91 4.70
CA ASP A 28 0.69 8.50 3.87
C ASP A 28 1.15 8.60 2.41
N GLY A 29 2.37 9.10 2.16
CA GLY A 29 2.93 9.17 0.81
C GLY A 29 3.18 7.80 0.17
N ALA A 30 3.51 6.77 0.95
CA ALA A 30 3.66 5.41 0.45
C ALA A 30 2.31 4.80 0.05
N PHE A 31 1.26 5.08 0.83
CA PHE A 31 -0.10 4.63 0.52
C PHE A 31 -0.66 5.31 -0.74
N GLU A 32 -0.51 6.63 -0.87
CA GLU A 32 -0.91 7.37 -2.07
C GLU A 32 -0.19 6.86 -3.34
N LEU A 33 1.12 6.58 -3.23
CA LEU A 33 1.89 6.02 -4.34
C LEU A 33 1.39 4.63 -4.73
N MET A 34 1.07 3.80 -3.73
CA MET A 34 0.48 2.48 -3.94
C MET A 34 -0.85 2.58 -4.70
N GLU A 35 -1.79 3.40 -4.22
CA GLU A 35 -3.10 3.59 -4.84
C GLU A 35 -2.97 4.09 -6.28
N LYS A 36 -2.07 5.05 -6.51
CA LYS A 36 -1.80 5.57 -7.85
C LYS A 36 -1.30 4.48 -8.80
N ARG A 37 -0.36 3.63 -8.36
CA ARG A 37 0.16 2.52 -9.17
C ARG A 37 -0.93 1.49 -9.49
N ILE A 38 -1.76 1.15 -8.51
CA ILE A 38 -2.91 0.24 -8.69
C ILE A 38 -3.88 0.81 -9.73
N ALA A 39 -4.24 2.09 -9.61
CA ALA A 39 -5.15 2.77 -10.53
C ALA A 39 -4.58 2.84 -11.96
N GLN A 40 -3.28 3.09 -12.09
CA GLN A 40 -2.59 3.10 -13.40
C GLN A 40 -2.63 1.73 -14.07
N ILE A 41 -2.36 0.65 -13.32
CA ILE A 41 -2.44 -0.72 -13.83
C ILE A 41 -3.85 -1.02 -14.34
N HIS A 42 -4.87 -0.72 -13.53
CA HIS A 42 -6.26 -0.94 -13.92
C HIS A 42 -6.63 -0.15 -15.18
N TYR A 43 -6.31 1.14 -15.23
CA TYR A 43 -6.59 2.00 -16.37
C TYR A 43 -5.92 1.50 -17.66
N TYR A 44 -4.65 1.12 -17.58
CA TYR A 44 -3.89 0.65 -18.74
C TYR A 44 -4.52 -0.62 -19.33
N PHE A 45 -4.81 -1.63 -18.52
CA PHE A 45 -5.38 -2.88 -19.02
C PHE A 45 -6.85 -2.77 -19.38
N ARG A 46 -7.64 -1.92 -18.71
CA ARG A 46 -9.04 -1.68 -19.08
C ARG A 46 -9.19 -1.12 -20.50
N ASN A 47 -8.26 -0.26 -20.92
CA ASN A 47 -8.27 0.37 -22.24
C ASN A 47 -7.39 -0.36 -23.27
N ALA A 48 -6.71 -1.44 -22.88
CA ALA A 48 -5.92 -2.23 -23.79
C ALA A 48 -6.83 -3.03 -24.74
N ASP A 49 -6.46 -3.06 -26.01
CA ASP A 49 -7.08 -3.89 -27.03
C ASP A 49 -6.64 -5.36 -26.87
N LEU A 50 -7.18 -5.99 -25.83
CA LEU A 50 -6.90 -7.36 -25.40
C LEU A 50 -8.22 -8.06 -25.09
N SER A 51 -8.27 -9.37 -25.31
CA SER A 51 -9.41 -10.18 -24.87
C SER A 51 -9.59 -10.06 -23.34
N PRO A 52 -10.81 -10.23 -22.82
CA PRO A 52 -11.07 -10.15 -21.38
C PRO A 52 -10.18 -11.07 -20.54
N GLU A 53 -9.91 -12.29 -21.01
CA GLU A 53 -9.06 -13.27 -20.33
C GLU A 53 -7.61 -12.81 -20.30
N VAL A 54 -7.07 -12.35 -21.43
CA VAL A 54 -5.70 -11.85 -21.53
C VAL A 54 -5.53 -10.61 -20.66
N ARG A 55 -6.52 -9.71 -20.68
CA ARG A 55 -6.55 -8.50 -19.84
C ARG A 55 -6.46 -8.87 -18.36
N GLN A 56 -7.26 -9.82 -17.88
CA GLN A 56 -7.25 -10.26 -16.49
C GLN A 56 -5.90 -10.86 -16.09
N VAL A 57 -5.32 -11.72 -16.93
CA VAL A 57 -4.01 -12.34 -16.67
C VAL A 57 -2.90 -11.28 -16.60
N MET A 58 -2.89 -10.32 -17.52
CA MET A 58 -1.86 -9.28 -17.53
C MET A 58 -2.01 -8.31 -16.36
N THR A 59 -3.24 -7.94 -16.01
CA THR A 59 -3.53 -7.12 -14.83
C THR A 59 -3.06 -7.82 -13.56
N TYR A 60 -3.39 -9.11 -13.40
CA TYR A 60 -2.91 -9.92 -12.27
C TYR A 60 -1.39 -9.95 -12.18
N ARG A 61 -0.70 -10.22 -13.29
CA ARG A 61 0.77 -10.25 -13.33
C ARG A 61 1.36 -8.92 -12.88
N LYS A 62 0.83 -7.79 -13.35
CA LYS A 62 1.31 -6.46 -12.93
C LYS A 62 1.02 -6.15 -11.47
N LEU A 63 -0.10 -6.61 -10.92
CA LEU A 63 -0.34 -6.48 -9.48
C LEU A 63 0.66 -7.31 -8.66
N MET A 64 1.04 -8.50 -9.13
CA MET A 64 2.02 -9.37 -8.47
C MET A 64 3.46 -8.86 -8.54
N GLU A 65 3.77 -7.92 -9.44
CA GLU A 65 5.06 -7.21 -9.45
C GLU A 65 5.16 -6.15 -8.33
N LEU A 66 4.06 -5.86 -7.62
CA LEU A 66 4.04 -4.92 -6.50
C LEU A 66 4.35 -5.66 -5.20
N ASP A 67 5.37 -5.21 -4.47
CA ASP A 67 5.86 -5.84 -3.23
C ASP A 67 4.82 -5.88 -2.08
N TYR A 68 3.71 -5.15 -2.22
CA TYR A 68 2.66 -5.00 -1.21
C TYR A 68 1.38 -5.78 -1.54
N PHE A 69 1.35 -6.57 -2.61
CA PHE A 69 0.20 -7.43 -2.93
C PHE A 69 0.42 -8.89 -2.55
N THR A 70 -0.60 -9.48 -1.93
CA THR A 70 -0.71 -10.95 -1.83
C THR A 70 -1.48 -11.49 -3.04
N PRO A 71 -1.26 -12.76 -3.45
CA PRO A 71 -2.04 -13.39 -4.51
C PRO A 71 -3.55 -13.33 -4.28
N GLN A 72 -3.98 -13.46 -3.02
CA GLN A 72 -5.40 -13.41 -2.65
C GLN A 72 -5.95 -11.99 -2.80
N ALA A 73 -5.22 -10.97 -2.34
CA ALA A 73 -5.63 -9.58 -2.48
C ALA A 73 -5.74 -9.16 -3.95
N ALA A 74 -4.80 -9.60 -4.80
CA ALA A 74 -4.84 -9.31 -6.23
C ALA A 74 -6.06 -9.94 -6.91
N LYS A 75 -6.39 -11.20 -6.58
CA LYS A 75 -7.59 -11.87 -7.09
C LYS A 75 -8.88 -11.17 -6.65
N GLU A 76 -8.96 -10.79 -5.39
CA GLU A 76 -10.15 -10.10 -4.87
C GLU A 76 -10.32 -8.72 -5.49
N LEU A 77 -9.23 -7.98 -5.70
CA LEU A 77 -9.26 -6.68 -6.38
C LEU A 77 -9.73 -6.81 -7.84
N LEU A 78 -9.22 -7.81 -8.57
CA LEU A 78 -9.69 -8.10 -9.93
C LEU A 78 -11.17 -8.48 -9.96
N ARG A 79 -11.64 -9.27 -8.98
CA ARG A 79 -13.05 -9.58 -8.82
C ARG A 79 -13.85 -8.30 -8.62
N GLN A 80 -13.42 -7.40 -7.74
CA GLN A 80 -14.09 -6.11 -7.52
C GLN A 80 -14.16 -5.26 -8.78
N TRP A 81 -13.10 -5.17 -9.59
CA TRP A 81 -13.15 -4.41 -10.84
C TRP A 81 -14.06 -5.04 -11.89
N ASN A 82 -14.09 -6.37 -11.98
CA ASN A 82 -14.99 -7.08 -12.90
C ASN A 82 -16.47 -6.99 -12.46
N HIS A 83 -16.74 -6.95 -11.16
CA HIS A 83 -18.09 -6.85 -10.60
C HIS A 83 -18.58 -5.40 -10.41
N GLY A 84 -17.67 -4.44 -10.28
CA GLY A 84 -17.96 -3.02 -10.09
C GLY A 84 -18.64 -2.35 -11.29
N ASP A 85 -18.67 -3.00 -12.45
CA ASP A 85 -19.49 -2.60 -13.61
C ASP A 85 -20.97 -3.03 -13.46
N LYS A 86 -21.35 -3.77 -12.40
CA LYS A 86 -22.72 -4.26 -12.15
C LYS A 86 -23.40 -3.74 -10.87
N SER A 87 -22.80 -2.79 -10.14
CA SER A 87 -23.48 -2.14 -9.01
C SER A 87 -23.65 -0.64 -9.23
N ILE A 88 -24.53 -0.29 -10.16
CA ILE A 88 -25.29 0.97 -10.10
C ILE A 88 -26.77 0.56 -10.20
N PRO A 89 -27.51 0.44 -9.10
CA PRO A 89 -28.93 0.77 -9.12
C PRO A 89 -29.12 2.29 -9.29
#